data_AF-A0A128EGG5-F1
#
_entry.id   AF-A0A128EGG5-F1
#
_cell.length_a   1.000
_cell.length_b   1.000
_cell.length_c   1.000
_cell.angle_alpha   90.00
_cell.angle_beta   90.00
_cell.angle_gamma   90.00
#
_symmetry.space_group_name_H-M   'P 1'
#
loop_
_entity.id
_entity.type
_entity.pdbx_description
1 polymer ?
#
loop_
_entity_poly.entity_id
_entity_poly.type
_entity_poly.pdbx_seq_one_letter_code
_entity_poly.pdbx_strand_id
1 'polypeptide(L)'
;MKIALYGGSFDPPHLGHDGVVKVVLANLVIDKLIIMPTFINPFKSDFCAPPELRLKWVKKIWQNLDKVEICDYEILQNRPVPSIESVLWLKKKYDIEKLYLIIGADHLSSLHLWDEFERLKNLVKFVVIARDGIKIPPNLQKIDLNVNISSTKIRNLISEDGILPQIRESVIKFYQGLKMEKRVKAITELLDTKKAENIEVIDMSEKEYMAKFVIIATTLTGRHALSLVDDLKGVLKPFKEKFLNIESSDEWSVIDLGDIIVHLMSETYREKYNIEEFLEKLKKEQI
;
A
#
# COMPACT_ATOMS: atom_id res chain seq x y z
N MET A 1 5.12 -27.80 22.42
CA MET A 1 5.56 -26.39 22.26
C MET A 1 4.41 -25.41 22.50
N LYS A 2 4.70 -24.22 23.04
CA LYS A 2 3.79 -23.07 23.17
C LYS A 2 4.08 -22.07 22.07
N ILE A 3 3.14 -21.88 21.15
CA ILE A 3 3.31 -21.04 19.96
C ILE A 3 2.31 -19.89 20.01
N ALA A 4 2.73 -18.69 19.63
CA ALA A 4 1.84 -17.58 19.30
C ALA A 4 1.81 -17.38 17.78
N LEU A 5 0.62 -17.27 17.20
CA LEU A 5 0.39 -16.89 15.80
C LEU A 5 -0.06 -15.43 15.76
N TYR A 6 0.70 -14.59 15.06
CA TYR A 6 0.34 -13.22 14.75
C TYR A 6 0.17 -13.07 13.23
N GLY A 7 -1.07 -13.18 12.78
CA GLY A 7 -1.46 -12.96 11.38
C GLY A 7 -1.71 -11.48 11.08
N GLY A 8 -1.45 -11.05 9.85
CA GLY A 8 -1.71 -9.67 9.47
C GLY A 8 -1.47 -9.35 8.00
N SER A 9 -2.14 -8.30 7.54
CA SER A 9 -1.94 -7.78 6.19
C SER A 9 -0.56 -7.14 6.02
N PHE A 10 -0.08 -6.41 7.04
CA PHE A 10 1.20 -5.68 7.02
C PHE A 10 1.41 -4.85 5.73
N ASP A 11 0.46 -3.97 5.43
CA ASP A 11 0.42 -3.19 4.18
C ASP A 11 0.44 -1.67 4.42
N PRO A 12 1.51 -1.07 4.98
CA PRO A 12 2.78 -1.70 5.37
C PRO A 12 2.81 -2.10 6.87
N PRO A 13 3.81 -2.88 7.33
CA PRO A 13 4.09 -3.00 8.76
C PRO A 13 4.54 -1.64 9.33
N HIS A 14 4.29 -1.42 10.62
CA HIS A 14 4.44 -0.10 11.27
C HIS A 14 4.64 -0.27 12.79
N LEU A 15 4.93 0.82 13.51
CA LEU A 15 5.21 0.81 14.95
C LEU A 15 4.13 0.14 15.80
N GLY A 16 2.85 0.24 15.42
CA GLY A 16 1.78 -0.52 16.08
C GLY A 16 1.99 -2.04 16.02
N HIS A 17 2.36 -2.60 14.87
CA HIS A 17 2.65 -4.03 14.74
C HIS A 17 3.92 -4.42 15.53
N ASP A 18 4.94 -3.55 15.49
CA ASP A 18 6.18 -3.76 16.24
C ASP A 18 5.94 -3.78 17.76
N GLY A 19 5.07 -2.89 18.23
CA GLY A 19 4.58 -2.89 19.60
C GLY A 19 3.91 -4.22 19.97
N VAL A 20 3.05 -4.77 19.11
CA VAL A 20 2.44 -6.09 19.35
C VAL A 20 3.50 -7.17 19.49
N VAL A 21 4.45 -7.25 18.55
CA VAL A 21 5.52 -8.27 18.58
C VAL A 21 6.31 -8.18 19.90
N LYS A 22 6.75 -6.98 20.29
CA LYS A 22 7.51 -6.75 21.52
C LYS A 22 6.72 -7.16 22.76
N VAL A 23 5.45 -6.76 22.85
CA VAL A 23 4.65 -7.03 24.04
C VAL A 23 4.26 -8.50 24.14
N VAL A 24 4.02 -9.18 23.01
CA VAL A 24 3.83 -10.63 22.96
C VAL A 24 5.07 -11.38 23.45
N LEU A 25 6.26 -11.03 22.94
CA LEU A 25 7.52 -11.66 23.38
C LEU A 25 7.82 -11.40 24.85
N ALA A 26 7.45 -10.23 25.39
CA ALA A 26 7.69 -9.88 26.77
C ALA A 26 6.71 -10.51 27.77
N ASN A 27 5.44 -10.68 27.38
CA ASN A 27 4.36 -11.06 28.33
C ASN A 27 3.85 -12.49 28.17
N LEU A 28 4.08 -13.14 27.02
CA LEU A 28 3.69 -14.53 26.83
C LEU A 28 4.87 -15.45 27.04
N VAL A 29 4.66 -16.50 27.85
CA VAL A 29 5.59 -17.63 27.94
C VAL A 29 5.36 -18.51 26.71
N ILE A 30 6.14 -18.25 25.66
CA ILE A 30 6.12 -18.96 24.38
C ILE A 30 7.52 -19.44 23.99
N ASP A 31 7.56 -20.55 23.26
CA ASP A 31 8.76 -21.07 22.61
C ASP A 31 8.98 -20.39 21.26
N LYS A 32 7.88 -19.97 20.59
CA LYS A 32 7.93 -19.39 19.26
C LYS A 32 6.79 -18.42 18.98
N LEU A 33 7.09 -17.29 18.35
CA LEU A 33 6.15 -16.37 17.73
C LEU A 33 6.21 -16.53 16.21
N ILE A 34 5.15 -17.06 15.63
CA ILE A 34 4.95 -17.13 14.18
C ILE A 34 4.30 -15.83 13.71
N ILE A 35 4.98 -15.07 12.86
CA ILE A 35 4.39 -13.93 12.15
C ILE A 35 4.03 -14.40 10.74
N MET A 36 2.75 -14.30 10.39
CA MET A 36 2.22 -14.87 9.15
C MET A 36 1.52 -13.78 8.32
N PRO A 37 2.21 -13.20 7.31
CA PRO A 37 1.59 -12.25 6.40
C PRO A 37 0.53 -12.93 5.54
N THR A 38 -0.64 -12.29 5.38
CA THR A 38 -1.75 -12.82 4.58
C THR A 38 -1.48 -12.65 3.08
N PHE A 39 -1.93 -13.57 2.22
CA PHE A 39 -1.99 -13.34 0.76
C PHE A 39 -2.91 -12.16 0.45
N ILE A 40 -4.19 -12.31 0.81
CA ILE A 40 -5.22 -11.29 0.84
C ILE A 40 -5.97 -11.50 2.16
N ASN A 41 -6.26 -10.43 2.88
CA ASN A 41 -7.12 -10.52 4.07
C ASN A 41 -8.56 -10.70 3.61
N PRO A 42 -9.24 -11.79 4.01
CA PRO A 42 -10.63 -12.07 3.61
C PRO A 42 -11.62 -10.94 3.92
N PHE A 43 -11.28 -10.05 4.85
CA PHE A 43 -12.12 -8.96 5.33
C PHE A 43 -11.70 -7.58 4.82
N LYS A 44 -10.70 -7.48 3.92
CA LYS A 44 -10.24 -6.19 3.36
C LYS A 44 -10.15 -6.26 1.83
N SER A 45 -10.74 -5.28 1.15
CA SER A 45 -10.66 -5.09 -0.30
C SER A 45 -9.42 -4.30 -0.74
N ASP A 46 -8.89 -3.44 0.13
CA ASP A 46 -7.91 -2.40 -0.25
C ASP A 46 -6.49 -2.80 0.14
N PHE A 47 -5.94 -3.77 -0.60
CA PHE A 47 -4.52 -4.07 -0.60
C PHE A 47 -3.81 -3.29 -1.69
N CYS A 48 -2.69 -2.68 -1.33
CA CYS A 48 -1.89 -1.92 -2.28
C CYS A 48 -0.57 -2.65 -2.57
N ALA A 49 0.17 -3.08 -1.54
CA ALA A 49 1.46 -3.75 -1.76
C ALA A 49 1.29 -5.25 -2.05
N PRO A 50 2.01 -5.79 -3.06
CA PRO A 50 2.05 -7.23 -3.33
C PRO A 50 2.48 -8.05 -2.11
N PRO A 51 1.97 -9.29 -1.94
CA PRO A 51 2.30 -10.14 -0.80
C PRO A 51 3.80 -10.37 -0.61
N GLU A 52 4.56 -10.52 -1.69
CA GLU A 52 6.00 -10.74 -1.67
C GLU A 52 6.74 -9.51 -1.13
N LEU A 53 6.28 -8.31 -1.46
CA LEU A 53 6.85 -7.06 -0.95
C LEU A 53 6.56 -6.89 0.54
N ARG A 54 5.34 -7.21 0.97
CA ARG A 54 4.96 -7.19 2.38
C ARG A 54 5.77 -8.20 3.19
N LEU A 55 5.96 -9.41 2.65
CA LEU A 55 6.84 -10.44 3.26
C LEU A 55 8.28 -9.94 3.40
N LYS A 56 8.83 -9.27 2.39
CA LYS A 56 10.17 -8.65 2.46
C LYS A 56 10.26 -7.63 3.58
N TRP A 57 9.27 -6.76 3.73
CA TRP A 57 9.24 -5.78 4.83
C TRP A 57 9.15 -6.45 6.21
N VAL A 58 8.27 -7.44 6.36
CA VAL A 58 8.11 -8.21 7.60
C VAL A 58 9.42 -8.92 7.98
N LYS A 59 10.09 -9.59 7.02
CA LYS A 59 11.39 -10.23 7.23
C LYS A 59 12.46 -9.23 7.67
N LYS A 60 12.56 -8.07 6.99
CA LYS A 60 13.51 -7.01 7.34
C LYS A 60 13.36 -6.50 8.77
N ILE A 61 12.15 -6.51 9.33
CA ILE A 61 11.91 -6.01 10.68
C ILE A 61 12.18 -7.09 11.74
N TRP A 62 11.57 -8.28 11.58
CA TRP A 62 11.42 -9.21 12.71
C TRP A 62 12.15 -10.55 12.55
N GLN A 63 12.76 -10.86 11.39
CA GLN A 63 13.34 -12.19 11.14
C GLN A 63 14.47 -12.58 12.10
N ASN A 64 15.23 -11.61 12.60
CA ASN A 64 16.40 -11.85 13.46
C ASN A 64 16.09 -11.71 14.96
N LEU A 65 14.81 -11.56 15.33
CA LEU A 65 14.42 -11.53 16.74
C LEU A 65 14.39 -12.93 17.34
N ASP A 66 14.82 -13.04 18.59
CA ASP A 66 14.75 -14.31 19.31
C ASP A 66 13.30 -14.84 19.35
N LYS A 67 13.15 -16.16 19.19
CA LYS A 67 11.88 -16.89 19.12
C LYS A 67 10.94 -16.51 17.97
N VAL A 68 11.30 -15.59 17.08
CA VAL A 68 10.45 -15.20 15.95
C VAL A 68 10.70 -16.08 14.73
N GLU A 69 9.63 -16.51 14.08
CA GLU A 69 9.68 -17.14 12.77
C GLU A 69 8.69 -16.43 11.83
N ILE A 70 9.18 -16.03 10.65
CA ILE A 70 8.34 -15.47 9.60
C ILE A 70 7.86 -16.60 8.70
N CYS A 71 6.54 -16.75 8.57
CA CYS A 71 5.91 -17.82 7.82
C CYS A 71 5.13 -17.27 6.62
N ASP A 72 5.46 -17.74 5.42
CA ASP A 72 4.82 -17.35 4.16
C ASP A 72 3.71 -18.32 3.71
N TYR A 73 3.27 -19.22 4.58
CA TYR A 73 2.25 -20.25 4.27
C TYR A 73 1.02 -19.67 3.59
N GLU A 74 0.42 -18.60 4.13
CA GLU A 74 -0.78 -18.00 3.56
C GLU A 74 -0.51 -17.37 2.19
N ILE A 75 0.65 -16.71 2.00
CA ILE A 75 1.06 -16.15 0.72
C ILE A 75 1.14 -17.24 -0.35
N LEU A 76 1.77 -18.37 -0.02
CA LEU A 76 1.96 -19.49 -0.93
C LEU A 76 0.65 -20.17 -1.36
N GLN A 77 -0.48 -19.92 -0.68
CA GLN A 77 -1.78 -20.47 -1.10
C GLN A 77 -2.37 -19.74 -2.32
N ASN A 78 -1.87 -18.55 -2.68
CA ASN A 78 -2.40 -17.73 -3.77
C ASN A 78 -3.91 -17.46 -3.68
N ARG A 79 -4.46 -17.46 -2.47
CA ARG A 79 -5.87 -17.15 -2.17
C ARG A 79 -6.03 -16.59 -0.75
N PRO A 80 -7.15 -15.95 -0.42
CA PRO A 80 -7.49 -15.68 0.98
C PRO A 80 -7.51 -16.98 1.79
N VAL A 81 -6.90 -16.94 2.97
CA VAL A 81 -6.81 -18.09 3.89
C VAL A 81 -7.53 -17.74 5.19
N PRO A 82 -8.61 -18.45 5.55
CA PRO A 82 -9.24 -18.32 6.85
C PRO A 82 -8.29 -18.73 7.98
N SER A 83 -8.35 -18.05 9.13
CA SER A 83 -7.44 -18.32 10.25
C SER A 83 -7.51 -19.76 10.77
N ILE A 84 -8.66 -20.45 10.63
CA ILE A 84 -8.80 -21.87 10.97
C ILE A 84 -7.83 -22.75 10.17
N GLU A 85 -7.64 -22.47 8.88
CA GLU A 85 -6.72 -23.24 8.03
C GLU A 85 -5.27 -23.06 8.47
N SER A 86 -4.85 -21.81 8.73
CA SER A 86 -3.51 -21.48 9.25
C SER A 86 -3.23 -22.16 10.60
N VAL A 87 -4.23 -22.19 11.49
CA VAL A 87 -4.16 -22.89 12.78
C VAL A 87 -4.00 -24.40 12.60
N LEU A 88 -4.79 -25.02 11.72
CA LEU A 88 -4.72 -26.45 11.46
C LEU A 88 -3.38 -26.83 10.80
N TRP A 89 -2.88 -26.00 9.89
CA TRP A 89 -1.56 -26.20 9.29
C TRP A 89 -0.45 -26.15 10.33
N LEU A 90 -0.47 -25.17 11.24
CA LEU A 90 0.51 -25.09 12.33
C LEU A 90 0.46 -26.31 13.25
N LYS A 91 -0.74 -26.79 13.61
CA LYS A 91 -0.90 -28.00 14.44
C LYS A 91 -0.43 -29.28 13.76
N LYS A 92 -0.41 -29.32 12.42
CA LYS A 92 0.20 -30.44 11.66
C LYS A 92 1.72 -30.31 11.59
N LYS A 93 2.24 -29.08 11.52
CA LYS A 93 3.67 -28.81 11.37
C LYS A 93 4.47 -28.91 12.67
N TYR A 94 3.87 -28.54 13.79
CA TYR A 94 4.52 -28.53 15.10
C TYR A 94 3.73 -29.36 16.10
N ASP A 95 4.42 -29.95 17.07
CA ASP A 95 3.79 -30.54 18.25
C ASP A 95 3.40 -29.42 19.24
N ILE A 96 2.17 -28.91 19.09
CA ILE A 96 1.67 -27.74 19.81
C ILE A 96 0.86 -28.16 21.03
N GLU A 97 1.39 -27.87 22.21
CA GLU A 97 0.70 -27.98 23.50
C GLU A 97 -0.33 -26.84 23.65
N LYS A 98 0.06 -25.63 23.23
CA LYS A 98 -0.77 -24.43 23.35
C LYS A 98 -0.52 -23.47 22.21
N LEU A 99 -1.60 -23.05 21.54
CA LEU A 99 -1.57 -22.08 20.46
C LEU A 99 -2.28 -20.80 20.90
N TYR A 100 -1.57 -19.68 20.88
CA TYR A 100 -2.16 -18.35 21.06
C TYR A 100 -2.45 -17.74 19.69
N LEU A 101 -3.63 -17.17 19.50
CA LEU A 101 -3.96 -16.40 18.30
C LEU A 101 -4.04 -14.92 18.68
N ILE A 102 -3.08 -14.13 18.19
CA ILE A 102 -2.98 -12.70 18.48
C ILE A 102 -3.87 -11.92 17.50
N ILE A 103 -4.83 -11.18 18.02
CA ILE A 103 -5.76 -10.35 17.23
C ILE A 103 -5.85 -8.93 17.78
N GLY A 104 -6.14 -7.95 16.93
CA GLY A 104 -6.49 -6.60 17.36
C GLY A 104 -7.91 -6.52 17.92
N ALA A 105 -8.17 -5.57 18.82
CA ALA A 105 -9.49 -5.34 19.40
C ALA A 105 -10.56 -4.94 18.36
N ASP A 106 -10.13 -4.40 17.21
CA ASP A 106 -10.97 -4.07 16.05
C ASP A 106 -11.66 -5.30 15.43
N HIS A 107 -11.11 -6.51 15.64
CA HIS A 107 -11.72 -7.75 15.17
C HIS A 107 -12.78 -8.33 16.12
N LEU A 108 -12.90 -7.83 17.35
CA LEU A 108 -13.78 -8.45 18.35
C LEU A 108 -15.26 -8.47 17.95
N SER A 109 -15.75 -7.39 17.33
CA SER A 109 -17.15 -7.27 16.93
C SER A 109 -17.54 -8.26 15.83
N SER A 110 -16.60 -8.65 14.96
CA SER A 110 -16.83 -9.60 13.88
C SER A 110 -16.23 -10.98 14.12
N LEU A 111 -15.57 -11.21 15.27
CA LEU A 111 -14.85 -12.47 15.54
C LEU A 111 -15.75 -13.71 15.44
N HIS A 112 -17.01 -13.59 15.86
CA HIS A 112 -18.00 -14.66 15.79
C HIS A 112 -18.44 -15.01 14.36
N LEU A 113 -18.15 -14.15 13.38
CA LEU A 113 -18.43 -14.35 11.96
C LEU A 113 -17.25 -15.00 11.22
N TRP A 114 -16.15 -15.30 11.91
CA TRP A 114 -15.01 -15.94 11.29
C TRP A 114 -15.34 -17.37 10.90
N ASP A 115 -14.74 -17.82 9.79
CA ASP A 115 -14.95 -19.17 9.26
C ASP A 115 -14.63 -20.23 10.31
N GLU A 116 -15.55 -21.18 10.47
CA GLU A 116 -15.51 -22.22 11.51
C GLU A 116 -15.17 -21.68 12.93
N PHE A 117 -15.68 -20.50 13.32
CA PHE A 117 -15.33 -19.85 14.60
C PHE A 117 -15.44 -20.77 15.83
N GLU A 118 -16.51 -21.57 15.90
CA GLU A 118 -16.74 -22.53 16.99
C GLU A 118 -15.63 -23.59 17.10
N ARG A 119 -15.05 -23.99 15.98
CA ARG A 119 -13.89 -24.89 15.96
C ARG A 119 -12.62 -24.12 16.29
N LEU A 120 -12.43 -22.95 15.69
CA LEU A 120 -11.27 -22.10 15.91
C LEU A 120 -11.08 -21.76 17.40
N LYS A 121 -12.15 -21.34 18.08
CA LYS A 121 -12.11 -20.97 19.51
C LYS A 121 -11.68 -22.13 20.42
N ASN A 122 -11.94 -23.37 20.03
CA ASN A 122 -11.55 -24.56 20.79
C ASN A 122 -10.09 -24.99 20.50
N LEU A 123 -9.51 -24.50 19.40
CA LEU A 123 -8.14 -24.85 19.00
C LEU A 123 -7.08 -23.86 19.50
N VAL A 124 -7.47 -22.64 19.85
CA VAL A 124 -6.55 -21.55 20.20
C VAL A 124 -6.97 -20.82 21.48
N LYS A 125 -6.01 -20.15 22.12
CA LYS A 125 -6.27 -19.11 23.12
C LYS A 125 -6.15 -17.74 22.46
N PHE A 126 -7.25 -17.00 22.36
CA PHE A 126 -7.21 -15.64 21.84
C PHE A 126 -6.47 -14.69 22.79
N VAL A 127 -5.59 -13.88 22.22
CA VAL A 127 -4.91 -12.77 22.89
C VAL A 127 -5.25 -11.50 22.13
N VAL A 128 -5.91 -10.57 22.80
CA VAL A 128 -6.45 -9.37 22.19
C VAL A 128 -5.56 -8.18 22.53
N ILE A 129 -5.07 -7.52 21.50
CA ILE A 129 -4.34 -6.26 21.62
C ILE A 129 -5.35 -5.12 21.70
N ALA A 130 -5.37 -4.43 22.84
CA ALA A 130 -6.21 -3.28 23.05
C ALA A 130 -5.78 -2.12 22.17
N ARG A 131 -6.74 -1.51 21.49
CA ARG A 131 -6.58 -0.30 20.67
C ARG A 131 -7.82 0.57 20.84
N ASP A 132 -7.63 1.89 20.74
CA ASP A 132 -8.70 2.88 20.59
C ASP A 132 -9.81 2.82 21.65
N GLY A 133 -9.48 2.43 22.89
CA GLY A 133 -10.43 2.36 24.00
C GLY A 133 -11.51 1.28 23.88
N ILE A 134 -11.38 0.34 22.94
CA ILE A 134 -12.33 -0.78 22.78
C ILE A 134 -12.33 -1.64 24.05
N LYS A 135 -13.52 -1.85 24.64
CA LYS A 135 -13.70 -2.71 25.82
C LYS A 135 -13.47 -4.17 25.43
N ILE A 136 -12.53 -4.81 26.11
CA ILE A 136 -12.21 -6.23 25.89
C ILE A 136 -12.99 -7.07 26.92
N PRO A 137 -13.70 -8.13 26.49
CA PRO A 137 -14.38 -9.05 27.39
C PRO A 137 -13.43 -9.64 28.46
N PRO A 138 -13.85 -9.77 29.73
CA PRO A 138 -12.99 -10.24 30.82
C PRO A 138 -12.41 -11.65 30.63
N ASN A 139 -13.08 -12.48 29.83
CA ASN A 139 -12.67 -13.85 29.52
C ASN A 139 -11.55 -13.93 28.47
N LEU A 140 -11.16 -12.81 27.84
CA LEU A 140 -10.08 -12.75 26.86
C LEU A 140 -8.81 -12.15 27.48
N GLN A 141 -7.65 -12.68 27.08
CA GLN A 141 -6.38 -12.15 27.53
C GLN A 141 -6.10 -10.82 26.82
N LYS A 142 -6.09 -9.71 27.56
CA LYS A 142 -5.83 -8.36 27.07
C LYS A 142 -4.35 -8.00 27.16
N ILE A 143 -3.86 -7.28 26.16
CA ILE A 143 -2.56 -6.60 26.18
C ILE A 143 -2.76 -5.14 25.76
N ASP A 144 -2.28 -4.19 26.56
CA ASP A 144 -2.40 -2.76 26.26
C ASP A 144 -1.29 -2.27 25.31
N LEU A 145 -1.67 -1.53 24.26
CA LEU A 145 -0.74 -0.89 23.34
C LEU A 145 -1.23 0.51 22.97
N ASN A 146 -0.57 1.54 23.50
CA ASN A 146 -0.93 2.94 23.24
C ASN A 146 -0.18 3.52 22.03
N VAL A 147 -0.51 3.03 20.82
CA VAL A 147 0.08 3.55 19.57
C VAL A 147 -1.03 3.86 18.56
N ASN A 148 -1.30 5.15 18.36
CA ASN A 148 -2.29 5.65 17.40
C ASN A 148 -1.69 5.72 15.98
N ILE A 149 -1.54 4.55 15.36
CA ILE A 149 -1.08 4.40 13.98
C ILE A 149 -1.80 3.28 13.24
N SER A 150 -2.09 3.51 11.96
CA SER A 150 -2.66 2.51 11.06
C SER A 150 -1.98 2.54 9.70
N SER A 151 -1.89 1.36 9.07
CA SER A 151 -1.37 1.24 7.70
C SER A 151 -2.15 2.11 6.71
N THR A 152 -3.48 2.24 6.86
CA THR A 152 -4.32 3.10 6.02
C THR A 152 -3.87 4.56 6.09
N LYS A 153 -3.55 5.07 7.29
CA LYS A 153 -3.07 6.45 7.45
C LYS A 153 -1.71 6.65 6.76
N ILE A 154 -0.81 5.66 6.89
CA ILE A 154 0.49 5.67 6.20
C ILE A 154 0.30 5.71 4.67
N ARG A 155 -0.55 4.83 4.12
CA ARG A 155 -0.81 4.79 2.67
C ARG A 155 -1.40 6.10 2.14
N ASN A 156 -2.35 6.69 2.87
CA ASN A 156 -3.07 7.88 2.43
C ASN A 156 -2.25 9.18 2.56
N LEU A 157 -1.45 9.30 3.61
CA LEU A 157 -0.65 10.50 3.86
C LEU A 157 0.78 10.38 3.32
N ILE A 158 1.22 9.16 2.99
CA ILE A 158 2.63 8.84 2.68
C ILE A 158 3.54 9.47 3.74
N SER A 159 3.16 9.31 5.02
CA SER A 159 3.93 9.83 6.14
C SER A 159 5.00 8.81 6.55
N GLU A 160 6.19 9.31 6.85
CA GLU A 160 7.25 8.51 7.47
C GLU A 160 6.92 8.13 8.92
N ASP A 161 5.98 8.85 9.54
CA ASP A 161 5.66 8.73 10.95
C ASP A 161 5.17 7.32 11.27
N GLY A 162 5.97 6.66 12.11
CA GLY A 162 5.75 5.30 12.59
C GLY A 162 5.93 4.20 11.56
N ILE A 163 6.61 4.47 10.45
CA ILE A 163 7.30 3.44 9.67
C ILE A 163 8.67 3.18 10.30
N LEU A 164 9.01 1.90 10.44
CA LEU A 164 10.29 1.51 11.01
C LEU A 164 11.46 1.84 10.06
N PRO A 165 12.61 2.30 10.57
CA PRO A 165 13.74 2.74 9.76
C PRO A 165 14.20 1.71 8.71
N GLN A 166 14.17 0.41 9.05
CA GLN A 166 14.67 -0.68 8.19
C GLN A 166 13.92 -0.82 6.86
N ILE A 167 12.68 -0.33 6.79
CA ILE A 167 11.81 -0.46 5.62
C ILE A 167 11.32 0.88 5.09
N ARG A 168 11.63 1.98 5.79
CA ARG A 168 11.06 3.31 5.54
C ARG A 168 11.17 3.74 4.09
N GLU A 169 12.39 3.73 3.54
CA GLU A 169 12.66 4.11 2.16
C GLU A 169 11.85 3.25 1.17
N SER A 170 11.87 1.93 1.35
CA SER A 170 11.17 0.99 0.46
C SER A 170 9.65 1.17 0.50
N VAL A 171 9.09 1.46 1.67
CA VAL A 171 7.66 1.73 1.86
C VAL A 171 7.26 3.03 1.18
N ILE A 172 8.01 4.10 1.45
CA ILE A 172 7.73 5.43 0.90
C ILE A 172 7.83 5.38 -0.62
N LYS A 173 8.93 4.84 -1.16
CA LYS A 173 9.15 4.71 -2.61
C LYS A 173 8.00 3.96 -3.28
N PHE A 174 7.54 2.85 -2.69
CA PHE A 174 6.44 2.07 -3.23
C PHE A 174 5.12 2.85 -3.27
N TYR A 175 4.69 3.44 -2.15
CA TYR A 175 3.40 4.16 -2.12
C TYR A 175 3.42 5.49 -2.87
N GLN A 176 4.57 6.16 -2.96
CA GLN A 176 4.75 7.32 -3.83
C GLN A 176 4.62 6.92 -5.30
N GLY A 177 5.30 5.86 -5.73
CA GLY A 177 5.17 5.31 -7.08
C GLY A 177 3.73 4.93 -7.41
N LEU A 178 3.07 4.18 -6.52
CA LEU A 178 1.67 3.79 -6.71
C LEU A 178 0.72 5.00 -6.80
N LYS A 179 0.95 6.05 -5.98
CA LYS A 179 0.16 7.29 -6.07
C LYS A 179 0.37 7.95 -7.44
N MET A 180 1.60 8.02 -7.90
CA MET A 180 1.97 8.61 -9.18
C MET A 180 1.35 7.85 -10.36
N GLU A 181 1.45 6.53 -10.39
CA GLU A 181 0.82 5.67 -11.41
C GLU A 181 -0.70 5.88 -11.48
N LYS A 182 -1.38 5.95 -10.32
CA LYS A 182 -2.82 6.21 -10.27
C LYS A 182 -3.17 7.60 -10.82
N ARG A 183 -2.33 8.61 -10.59
CA ARG A 183 -2.52 9.95 -11.16
C ARG A 183 -2.33 9.94 -12.67
N VAL A 184 -1.24 9.34 -13.17
CA VAL A 184 -0.99 9.20 -14.62
C VAL A 184 -2.19 8.53 -15.28
N LYS A 185 -2.66 7.40 -14.74
CA LYS A 185 -3.84 6.70 -15.25
C LYS A 185 -5.10 7.56 -15.26
N ALA A 186 -5.39 8.27 -14.15
CA ALA A 186 -6.55 9.16 -14.07
C ALA A 186 -6.49 10.30 -15.09
N ILE A 187 -5.29 10.87 -15.34
CA ILE A 187 -5.07 11.90 -16.35
C ILE A 187 -5.34 11.33 -17.74
N THR A 188 -4.72 10.19 -18.09
CA THR A 188 -4.88 9.59 -19.43
C THR A 188 -6.32 9.17 -19.70
N GLU A 189 -7.01 8.56 -18.73
CA GLU A 189 -8.41 8.16 -18.87
C GLU A 189 -9.33 9.37 -19.06
N LEU A 190 -9.06 10.48 -18.35
CA LEU A 190 -9.82 11.71 -18.55
C LEU A 190 -9.59 12.28 -19.96
N LEU A 191 -8.32 12.39 -20.38
CA LEU A 191 -7.98 12.92 -21.69
C LEU A 191 -8.65 12.12 -22.82
N ASP A 192 -8.60 10.79 -22.73
CA ASP A 192 -9.25 9.89 -23.69
C ASP A 192 -10.79 10.07 -23.68
N THR A 193 -11.40 10.04 -22.49
CA THR A 193 -12.86 10.23 -22.32
C THR A 193 -13.34 11.57 -22.87
N LYS A 194 -12.50 12.61 -22.78
CA LYS A 194 -12.78 13.96 -23.24
C LYS A 194 -12.33 14.22 -24.68
N LYS A 195 -11.94 13.18 -25.43
CA LYS A 195 -11.60 13.24 -26.86
C LYS A 195 -10.32 14.03 -27.17
N ALA A 196 -9.33 14.00 -26.28
CA ALA A 196 -7.97 14.32 -26.67
C ALA A 196 -7.41 13.17 -27.53
N GLU A 197 -6.53 13.49 -28.47
CA GLU A 197 -6.00 12.54 -29.44
C GLU A 197 -4.50 12.29 -29.21
N ASN A 198 -3.97 11.18 -29.74
CA ASN A 198 -2.55 10.83 -29.71
C ASN A 198 -1.94 10.95 -28.29
N ILE A 199 -2.63 10.42 -27.28
CA ILE A 199 -2.18 10.52 -25.88
C ILE A 199 -0.96 9.62 -25.68
N GLU A 200 0.18 10.24 -25.37
CA GLU A 200 1.43 9.54 -25.08
C GLU A 200 1.86 9.78 -23.64
N VAL A 201 2.39 8.72 -23.01
CA VAL A 201 2.97 8.77 -21.67
C VAL A 201 4.43 8.39 -21.77
N ILE A 202 5.30 9.33 -21.42
CA ILE A 202 6.74 9.18 -21.47
C ILE A 202 7.26 9.08 -20.04
N ASP A 203 7.77 7.90 -19.68
CA ASP A 203 8.43 7.65 -18.40
C ASP A 203 9.86 8.21 -18.40
N MET A 204 10.10 9.20 -17.53
CA MET A 204 11.38 9.86 -17.29
C MET A 204 11.93 9.53 -15.89
N SER A 205 11.38 8.54 -15.20
CA SER A 205 11.64 8.29 -13.79
C SER A 205 13.09 7.90 -13.49
N GLU A 206 13.74 7.22 -14.42
CA GLU A 206 15.14 6.78 -14.39
C GLU A 206 16.13 7.80 -14.95
N LYS A 207 15.67 9.00 -15.35
CA LYS A 207 16.51 10.04 -15.98
C LYS A 207 16.62 11.27 -15.10
N GLU A 208 17.70 12.02 -15.29
CA GLU A 208 17.85 13.36 -14.70
C GLU A 208 17.00 14.35 -15.50
N TYR A 209 15.70 14.38 -15.19
CA TYR A 209 14.72 15.31 -15.77
C TYR A 209 13.88 15.94 -14.66
N MET A 210 13.30 17.11 -14.94
CA MET A 210 12.53 17.89 -13.96
C MET A 210 11.27 17.18 -13.47
N ALA A 211 10.68 16.33 -14.31
CA ALA A 211 9.51 15.52 -13.98
C ALA A 211 9.80 14.02 -14.17
N LYS A 212 9.00 13.18 -13.52
CA LYS A 212 9.10 11.71 -13.62
C LYS A 212 8.26 11.16 -14.75
N PHE A 213 7.15 11.81 -15.08
CA PHE A 213 6.35 11.49 -16.26
C PHE A 213 6.05 12.75 -17.06
N VAL A 214 6.06 12.60 -18.38
CA VAL A 214 5.54 13.61 -19.29
C VAL A 214 4.37 12.99 -20.05
N ILE A 215 3.20 13.61 -19.99
CA ILE A 215 2.01 13.19 -20.72
C ILE A 215 1.77 14.20 -21.82
N ILE A 216 1.67 13.74 -23.06
CA ILE A 216 1.49 14.60 -24.24
C ILE A 216 0.19 14.20 -24.91
N ALA A 217 -0.68 15.16 -25.20
CA ALA A 217 -1.93 14.91 -25.91
C ALA A 217 -2.26 16.02 -26.90
N THR A 218 -2.84 15.63 -28.03
CA THR A 218 -3.34 16.53 -29.06
C THR A 218 -4.74 17.01 -28.69
N THR A 219 -4.99 18.30 -28.84
CA THR A 219 -6.28 18.94 -28.56
C THR A 219 -6.85 19.57 -29.82
N LEU A 220 -8.17 19.47 -29.96
CA LEU A 220 -8.92 20.02 -31.10
C LEU A 220 -8.78 21.54 -31.27
N THR A 221 -8.75 22.30 -30.17
CA THR A 221 -8.62 23.77 -30.15
C THR A 221 -8.04 24.23 -28.81
N GLY A 222 -7.52 25.46 -28.73
CA GLY A 222 -7.12 26.05 -27.44
C GLY A 222 -8.24 26.09 -26.39
N ARG A 223 -9.49 26.32 -26.80
CA ARG A 223 -10.66 26.24 -25.89
C ARG A 223 -10.89 24.82 -25.35
N HIS A 224 -10.63 23.80 -26.17
CA HIS A 224 -10.69 22.41 -25.73
C HIS A 224 -9.58 22.12 -24.70
N ALA A 225 -8.35 22.59 -24.95
CA ALA A 225 -7.25 22.45 -24.00
C ALA A 225 -7.58 23.08 -22.63
N LEU A 226 -8.13 24.30 -22.61
CA LEU A 226 -8.55 24.96 -21.37
C LEU A 226 -9.64 24.18 -20.62
N SER A 227 -10.62 23.62 -21.34
CA SER A 227 -11.64 22.75 -20.70
C SER A 227 -11.02 21.51 -20.06
N LEU A 228 -10.04 20.88 -20.72
CA LEU A 228 -9.34 19.72 -20.18
C LEU A 228 -8.55 20.07 -18.92
N VAL A 229 -7.92 21.24 -18.86
CA VAL A 229 -7.24 21.75 -17.65
C VAL A 229 -8.21 21.81 -16.46
N ASP A 230 -9.42 22.31 -16.66
CA ASP A 230 -10.42 22.42 -15.59
C ASP A 230 -10.98 21.04 -15.19
N ASP A 231 -11.23 20.16 -16.16
CA ASP A 231 -11.61 18.78 -15.89
C ASP A 231 -10.52 18.02 -15.10
N LEU A 232 -9.25 18.28 -15.40
CA LEU A 232 -8.10 17.70 -14.68
C LEU A 232 -8.07 18.10 -13.21
N LYS A 233 -8.39 19.36 -12.89
CA LYS A 233 -8.53 19.82 -11.49
C LYS A 233 -9.61 19.03 -10.75
N GLY A 234 -10.69 18.68 -11.44
CA GLY A 234 -11.76 17.83 -10.92
C GLY A 234 -11.30 16.41 -10.63
N VAL A 235 -10.73 15.73 -11.63
CA VAL A 235 -10.33 14.32 -11.52
C VAL A 235 -9.18 14.11 -10.52
N LEU A 236 -8.30 15.11 -10.36
CA LEU A 236 -7.14 15.03 -9.47
C LEU A 236 -7.42 15.46 -8.02
N LYS A 237 -8.62 16.00 -7.73
CA LYS A 237 -9.03 16.40 -6.38
C LYS A 237 -8.88 15.30 -5.32
N PRO A 238 -9.25 14.02 -5.57
CA PRO A 238 -9.08 12.94 -4.58
C PRO A 238 -7.61 12.69 -4.20
N PHE A 239 -6.66 13.00 -5.08
CA PHE A 239 -5.22 12.83 -4.84
C PHE A 239 -4.60 13.99 -4.04
N LYS A 240 -5.40 15.02 -3.72
CA LYS A 240 -4.98 16.28 -3.10
C LYS A 240 -3.85 16.95 -3.88
N GLU A 241 -3.98 16.95 -5.20
CA GLU A 241 -2.95 17.40 -6.11
C GLU A 241 -2.76 18.92 -6.06
N LYS A 242 -1.52 19.36 -6.30
CA LYS A 242 -1.20 20.78 -6.45
C LYS A 242 -0.79 21.04 -7.89
N PHE A 243 -1.50 21.95 -8.54
CA PHE A 243 -1.12 22.49 -9.83
C PHE A 243 -0.10 23.59 -9.57
N LEU A 244 1.20 23.28 -9.74
CA LEU A 244 2.29 24.19 -9.40
C LEU A 244 2.34 25.36 -10.36
N ASN A 245 2.16 25.09 -11.65
CA ASN A 245 2.08 26.08 -12.70
C ASN A 245 1.14 25.62 -13.81
N ILE A 246 0.47 26.57 -14.46
CA ILE A 246 -0.34 26.31 -15.65
C ILE A 246 -0.07 27.46 -16.61
N GLU A 247 0.49 27.14 -17.77
CA GLU A 247 0.71 28.10 -18.86
C GLU A 247 -0.11 27.68 -20.07
N SER A 248 -0.78 28.64 -20.69
CA SER A 248 -1.67 28.39 -21.82
C SER A 248 -1.50 29.48 -22.89
N SER A 249 -1.54 29.06 -24.14
CA SER A 249 -1.71 29.90 -25.33
C SER A 249 -2.84 29.33 -26.21
N ASP A 250 -3.04 29.91 -27.39
CA ASP A 250 -4.04 29.42 -28.35
C ASP A 250 -3.72 28.01 -28.89
N GLU A 251 -2.43 27.66 -28.97
CA GLU A 251 -1.96 26.43 -29.62
C GLU A 251 -1.45 25.38 -28.62
N TRP A 252 -1.24 25.73 -27.35
CA TRP A 252 -0.71 24.80 -26.36
C TRP A 252 -1.08 25.18 -24.93
N SER A 253 -1.04 24.21 -24.03
CA SER A 253 -1.10 24.38 -22.59
C SER A 253 -0.15 23.40 -21.91
N VAL A 254 0.61 23.86 -20.93
CA VAL A 254 1.50 23.04 -20.11
C VAL A 254 1.05 23.13 -18.67
N ILE A 255 0.87 21.96 -18.05
CA ILE A 255 0.42 21.81 -16.67
C ILE A 255 1.54 21.14 -15.89
N ASP A 256 2.07 21.85 -14.90
CA ASP A 256 3.11 21.36 -14.01
C ASP A 256 2.50 20.87 -12.69
N LEU A 257 2.62 19.57 -12.42
CA LEU A 257 2.21 18.92 -11.17
C LEU A 257 3.42 18.51 -10.30
N GLY A 258 4.62 18.96 -10.66
CA GLY A 258 5.90 18.65 -10.01
C GLY A 258 6.54 17.36 -10.53
N ASP A 259 5.94 16.21 -10.21
CA ASP A 259 6.41 14.90 -10.66
C ASP A 259 5.83 14.47 -12.02
N ILE A 260 4.78 15.14 -12.48
CA ILE A 260 4.12 14.89 -13.77
C ILE A 260 3.97 16.24 -14.49
N ILE A 261 4.36 16.29 -15.76
CA ILE A 261 4.07 17.41 -16.66
C ILE A 261 3.06 16.93 -17.71
N VAL A 262 2.02 17.71 -17.96
CA VAL A 262 1.04 17.43 -19.01
C VAL A 262 1.12 18.52 -20.07
N HIS A 263 1.46 18.14 -21.30
CA HIS A 263 1.40 18.99 -22.47
C HIS A 263 0.14 18.70 -23.28
N LEU A 264 -0.70 19.72 -23.44
CA LEU A 264 -1.85 19.73 -24.33
C LEU A 264 -1.52 20.66 -25.49
N MET A 265 -1.61 20.19 -26.73
CA MET A 265 -1.18 21.01 -27.87
C MET A 265 -2.04 20.78 -29.11
N SER A 266 -2.09 21.74 -30.02
CA SER A 266 -2.64 21.53 -31.35
C SER A 266 -1.75 20.59 -32.15
N GLU A 267 -2.32 19.95 -33.17
CA GLU A 267 -1.58 19.06 -34.06
C GLU A 267 -0.43 19.78 -34.76
N THR A 268 -0.67 20.99 -35.25
CA THR A 268 0.34 21.84 -35.90
C THR A 268 1.49 22.21 -34.96
N TYR A 269 1.21 22.53 -33.69
CA TYR A 269 2.24 22.83 -32.71
C TYR A 269 3.05 21.58 -32.34
N ARG A 270 2.37 20.44 -32.20
CA ARG A 270 3.00 19.15 -31.91
C ARG A 270 4.00 18.74 -32.99
N GLU A 271 3.59 18.79 -34.25
CA GLU A 271 4.46 18.47 -35.39
C GLU A 271 5.67 19.40 -35.47
N LYS A 272 5.47 20.70 -35.20
CA LYS A 272 6.53 21.71 -35.29
C LYS A 272 7.63 21.52 -34.24
N TYR A 273 7.27 21.20 -33.00
CA TYR A 273 8.22 21.16 -31.87
C TYR A 273 8.66 19.75 -31.49
N ASN A 274 7.89 18.72 -31.85
CA ASN A 274 8.19 17.29 -31.68
C ASN A 274 8.89 16.97 -30.33
N ILE A 275 8.20 17.30 -29.24
CA ILE A 275 8.74 17.18 -27.87
C ILE A 275 9.06 15.72 -27.54
N GLU A 276 8.31 14.79 -28.11
CA GLU A 276 8.49 13.35 -28.03
C GLU A 276 9.88 12.93 -28.49
N GLU A 277 10.33 13.38 -29.66
CA GLU A 277 11.66 13.05 -30.19
C GLU A 277 12.77 13.59 -29.29
N PHE A 278 12.59 14.80 -28.73
CA PHE A 278 13.52 15.37 -27.76
C PHE A 278 13.62 14.52 -26.49
N LEU A 279 12.48 14.13 -25.91
CA LEU A 279 12.45 13.31 -24.69
C LEU A 279 13.02 11.91 -24.94
N GLU A 280 12.76 11.32 -26.11
CA GLU A 280 13.33 10.03 -26.50
C GLU A 280 14.85 10.09 -26.76
N LYS A 281 15.37 11.20 -27.27
CA LYS A 281 16.83 11.42 -27.36
C LYS A 281 17.47 11.50 -25.98
N LEU A 282 16.88 12.28 -25.06
CA LEU A 282 17.36 12.37 -23.69
C LEU A 282 17.40 11.01 -22.98
N LYS A 283 16.41 10.14 -23.24
CA LYS A 283 16.43 8.76 -22.72
C LYS A 283 17.67 7.98 -23.18
N LYS A 284 18.08 8.16 -24.44
CA LYS A 284 19.21 7.42 -25.05
C LYS A 284 20.59 7.98 -24.69
N GLU A 285 20.70 9.27 -24.44
CA GLU A 285 21.99 9.96 -24.20
C GLU A 285 22.53 9.83 -22.76
N GLN A 286 21.70 9.41 -21.80
CA GLN A 286 22.11 9.16 -20.40
C GLN A 286 22.37 7.67 -20.11
N ILE A 287 23.10 6.97 -20.98
CA ILE A 287 23.60 5.60 -20.75
C ILE A 287 25.12 5.65 -20.60
#